data_AF-A0A1V4S657-F1
#
_entry.id   AF-A0A1V4S657-F1
#
_cell.length_a   1.000
_cell.length_b   1.000
_cell.length_c   1.000
_cell.angle_alpha   90.00
_cell.angle_beta   90.00
_cell.angle_gamma   90.00
#
_symmetry.space_group_name_H-M   'P 1'
#
loop_
_entity.id
_entity.type
_entity.pdbx_description
1 polymer ?
#
loop_
_entity_poly.entity_id
_entity_poly.type
_entity_poly.pdbx_seq_one_letter_code
_entity_poly.pdbx_strand_id
1 'polypeptide(L)'
;MWRPCGTFDDTYEKDIAIVRTTAQWSITVAGLMGLAVLPLLASGFVTTTINLIAISIISAQGINILTGLTGQISLGQGAFMGVGAYTLMMLMNHLGLSFWIALPCAMLSAGIIGIIFGLPSLRIKGFYLAMATLAAQFIIPWLIINVRPDLTGGTSTINIEYPSFFGISLLFSYAPFMQV
;
A
#
# COMPACT_ATOMS: atom_id res chain seq x y z
N MET A 1 17.33 -2.12 27.43
CA MET A 1 16.39 -3.18 27.00
C MET A 1 16.40 -4.25 28.08
N TRP A 2 15.43 -4.22 28.99
CA TRP A 2 15.31 -5.20 30.08
C TRP A 2 14.75 -6.51 29.50
N ARG A 3 15.50 -7.61 29.64
CA ARG A 3 15.07 -8.95 29.22
C ARG A 3 14.40 -9.65 30.41
N PRO A 4 13.27 -10.35 30.25
CA PRO A 4 12.75 -11.26 31.26
C PRO A 4 13.77 -12.36 31.56
N CYS A 5 14.01 -12.65 32.83
CA CYS A 5 14.95 -13.69 33.25
C CYS A 5 14.44 -15.08 32.84
N GLY A 6 15.27 -15.90 32.16
CA GLY A 6 15.00 -17.33 31.96
C GLY A 6 15.04 -17.88 30.53
N THR A 7 15.31 -17.06 29.50
CA THR A 7 15.50 -17.55 28.12
C THR A 7 16.98 -17.51 27.74
N PHE A 8 17.64 -18.68 27.71
CA PHE A 8 18.98 -18.83 27.15
C PHE A 8 18.88 -19.04 25.64
N ASP A 9 19.52 -18.14 24.89
CA ASP A 9 19.60 -18.19 23.42
C ASP A 9 20.83 -19.05 23.03
N ASP A 10 20.68 -20.38 22.94
CA ASP A 10 21.81 -21.29 22.64
C ASP A 10 22.27 -21.28 21.16
N THR A 11 21.62 -20.50 20.28
CA THR A 11 21.91 -20.52 18.84
C THR A 11 21.70 -19.14 18.23
N TYR A 12 22.65 -18.70 17.40
CA TYR A 12 22.65 -17.39 16.72
C TYR A 12 21.36 -17.13 15.92
N GLU A 13 20.72 -18.18 15.40
CA GLU A 13 19.43 -18.09 14.69
C GLU A 13 18.26 -17.61 15.56
N LYS A 14 18.27 -17.89 16.87
CA LYS A 14 17.25 -17.42 17.82
C LYS A 14 17.43 -15.95 18.21
N ASP A 15 18.67 -15.44 18.12
CA ASP A 15 18.97 -14.04 18.47
C ASP A 15 18.58 -13.06 17.35
N ILE A 16 18.62 -13.50 16.08
CA ILE A 16 18.17 -12.72 14.91
C ILE A 16 16.67 -12.89 14.58
N ALA A 17 15.96 -13.79 15.27
CA ALA A 17 14.53 -14.02 15.03
C ALA A 17 13.67 -12.83 15.50
N ILE A 18 12.95 -12.21 14.56
CA ILE A 18 12.05 -11.06 14.81
C ILE A 18 10.86 -11.46 15.71
N VAL A 19 10.43 -12.72 15.68
CA VAL A 19 9.33 -13.25 16.49
C VAL A 19 9.85 -14.39 17.35
N ARG A 20 10.16 -14.09 18.62
CA ARG A 20 10.85 -15.04 19.52
C ARG A 20 9.90 -16.00 20.25
N THR A 21 8.59 -15.72 20.30
CA THR A 21 7.63 -16.46 21.14
C THR A 21 6.36 -16.82 20.39
N THR A 22 5.78 -18.00 20.66
CA THR A 22 4.46 -18.43 20.16
C THR A 22 3.34 -17.44 20.52
N ALA A 23 3.47 -16.73 21.64
CA ALA A 23 2.57 -15.64 22.06
C ALA A 23 2.59 -14.43 21.12
N GLN A 24 3.75 -14.13 20.54
CA GLN A 24 3.95 -12.99 19.65
C GLN A 24 3.46 -13.33 18.24
N TRP A 25 3.58 -14.60 17.83
CA TRP A 25 2.89 -15.15 16.66
C TRP A 25 1.36 -15.11 16.83
N SER A 26 0.84 -15.46 18.00
CA SER A 26 -0.61 -15.37 18.26
C SER A 26 -1.14 -13.93 18.28
N ILE A 27 -0.36 -12.95 18.74
CA ILE A 27 -0.76 -11.53 18.71
C ILE A 27 -0.75 -10.98 17.29
N THR A 28 0.25 -11.32 16.47
CA THR A 28 0.28 -10.90 15.06
C THR A 28 -0.85 -11.53 14.26
N VAL A 29 -1.14 -12.82 14.49
CA VAL A 29 -2.26 -13.53 13.84
C VAL A 29 -3.61 -13.04 14.35
N ALA A 30 -3.75 -12.76 15.65
CA ALA A 30 -4.96 -12.18 16.22
C ALA A 30 -5.18 -10.74 15.74
N GLY A 31 -4.12 -9.96 15.55
CA GLY A 31 -4.17 -8.64 14.92
C GLY A 31 -4.59 -8.71 13.46
N LEU A 32 -4.06 -9.65 12.69
CA LEU A 32 -4.44 -9.88 11.30
C LEU A 32 -5.91 -10.34 11.18
N MET A 33 -6.35 -11.26 12.06
CA MET A 33 -7.74 -11.71 12.11
C MET A 33 -8.69 -10.61 12.59
N GLY A 34 -8.32 -9.82 13.59
CA GLY A 34 -9.10 -8.66 14.03
C GLY A 34 -9.29 -7.64 12.90
N LEU A 35 -8.25 -7.38 12.12
CA LEU A 35 -8.32 -6.50 10.95
C LEU A 35 -9.24 -7.05 9.84
N ALA A 36 -9.31 -8.37 9.66
CA ALA A 36 -10.17 -9.01 8.67
C ALA A 36 -11.66 -9.04 9.07
N VAL A 37 -11.95 -9.11 10.37
CA VAL A 37 -13.33 -9.19 10.91
C VAL A 37 -13.95 -7.80 11.15
N LEU A 38 -13.12 -6.79 11.45
CA LEU A 38 -13.57 -5.40 11.65
C LEU A 38 -14.38 -4.78 10.49
N PRO A 39 -14.04 -4.94 9.20
CA PRO A 39 -14.81 -4.32 8.11
C PRO A 39 -16.21 -4.93 7.91
N LEU A 40 -16.50 -6.10 8.49
CA LEU A 40 -17.83 -6.75 8.40
C LEU A 40 -18.83 -6.21 9.44
N LEU A 41 -18.37 -5.53 10.48
CA LEU A 41 -19.20 -5.01 11.58
C LEU A 41 -19.18 -3.47 11.69
N ALA A 42 -18.27 -2.79 10.97
CA ALA A 42 -18.01 -1.37 11.11
C ALA A 42 -18.70 -0.50 10.04
N SER A 43 -19.09 0.72 10.43
CA SER A 43 -19.69 1.73 9.54
C SER A 43 -18.73 2.18 8.42
N GLY A 44 -19.27 2.59 7.26
CA GLY A 44 -18.47 2.93 6.06
C GLY A 44 -17.37 4.00 6.27
N PHE A 45 -17.55 4.90 7.24
CA PHE A 45 -16.51 5.85 7.66
C PHE A 45 -15.31 5.13 8.29
N VAL A 46 -15.57 4.24 9.25
CA VAL A 46 -14.54 3.47 9.95
C VAL A 46 -13.78 2.57 8.96
N THR A 47 -14.48 1.95 8.00
CA THR A 47 -13.83 1.14 6.95
C THR A 47 -12.90 1.97 6.07
N THR A 48 -13.31 3.18 5.68
CA THR A 48 -12.45 4.11 4.92
C THR A 48 -11.23 4.53 5.74
N THR A 49 -11.42 4.88 7.01
CA THR A 49 -10.32 5.25 7.91
C THR A 49 -9.33 4.09 8.10
N ILE A 50 -9.82 2.87 8.32
CA ILE A 50 -8.97 1.68 8.46
C ILE A 50 -8.16 1.44 7.17
N ASN A 51 -8.79 1.56 6.00
CA ASN A 51 -8.08 1.44 4.72
C ASN A 51 -6.98 2.50 4.57
N LEU A 52 -7.26 3.75 4.90
CA LEU A 52 -6.24 4.82 4.85
C LEU A 52 -5.09 4.55 5.82
N ILE A 53 -5.38 4.09 7.03
CA ILE A 53 -4.36 3.70 8.01
C ILE A 53 -3.52 2.54 7.47
N ALA A 54 -4.15 1.50 6.91
CA ALA A 54 -3.46 0.33 6.36
C ALA A 54 -2.53 0.71 5.20
N ILE A 55 -3.01 1.51 4.25
CA ILE A 55 -2.19 2.02 3.12
C ILE A 55 -1.03 2.87 3.64
N SER A 56 -1.28 3.71 4.64
CA SER A 56 -0.25 4.57 5.25
C SER A 56 0.82 3.75 5.97
N ILE A 57 0.46 2.66 6.66
CA ILE A 57 1.40 1.73 7.30
C ILE A 57 2.29 1.06 6.25
N ILE A 58 1.72 0.59 5.13
CA ILE A 58 2.50 -0.03 4.04
C ILE A 58 3.49 0.98 3.45
N SER A 59 3.03 2.21 3.20
CA SER A 59 3.89 3.30 2.72
C SER A 59 5.00 3.66 3.72
N ALA A 60 4.66 3.76 5.01
CA ALA A 60 5.60 4.00 6.10
C ALA A 60 6.65 2.88 6.24
N GLN A 61 6.26 1.63 6.03
CA GLN A 61 7.18 0.51 6.04
C GLN A 61 8.13 0.56 4.84
N GLY A 62 7.64 0.95 3.66
CA GLY A 62 8.46 1.13 2.46
C GLY A 62 9.54 2.19 2.65
N ILE A 63 9.19 3.36 3.21
CA ILE A 63 10.17 4.39 3.55
C ILE A 63 11.09 3.97 4.70
N ASN A 64 10.62 3.20 5.68
CA ASN A 64 11.46 2.68 6.76
C ASN A 64 12.55 1.73 6.23
N ILE A 65 12.23 0.89 5.25
CA ILE A 65 13.24 0.04 4.59
C ILE A 65 14.28 0.90 3.87
N LEU A 66 13.84 1.93 3.15
CA LEU A 66 14.73 2.75 2.32
C LEU A 66 15.60 3.71 3.16
N THR A 67 15.00 4.44 4.08
CA THR A 67 15.73 5.39 4.92
C THR A 67 16.40 4.71 6.11
N GLY A 68 15.76 3.70 6.70
CA GLY A 68 16.28 2.99 7.87
C GLY A 68 17.38 1.98 7.56
N LEU A 69 17.27 1.19 6.47
CA LEU A 69 18.26 0.15 6.16
C LEU A 69 19.33 0.60 5.16
N THR A 70 18.98 1.39 4.14
CA THR A 70 19.94 1.83 3.11
C THR A 70 20.43 3.26 3.30
N GLY A 71 19.89 4.01 4.27
CA GLY A 71 20.28 5.39 4.55
C GLY A 71 19.90 6.38 3.44
N GLN A 72 18.99 6.00 2.54
CA GLN A 72 18.56 6.81 1.41
C GLN A 72 17.27 7.57 1.75
N ILE A 73 17.29 8.88 1.57
CA ILE A 73 16.09 9.72 1.74
C ILE A 73 15.26 9.65 0.46
N SER A 74 13.96 9.34 0.59
CA SER A 74 13.02 9.26 -0.54
C SER A 74 11.71 9.96 -0.23
N LEU A 75 11.24 10.77 -1.19
CA LEU A 75 10.01 11.55 -1.12
C LEU A 75 8.98 11.15 -2.20
N GLY A 76 9.18 10.02 -2.87
CA GLY A 76 8.39 9.58 -4.03
C GLY A 76 7.24 8.61 -3.75
N GLN A 77 6.94 8.30 -2.49
CA GLN A 77 5.98 7.24 -2.13
C GLN A 77 4.58 7.47 -2.71
N GLY A 78 4.10 8.72 -2.72
CA GLY A 78 2.77 9.05 -3.21
C GLY A 78 2.61 8.82 -4.72
N ALA A 79 3.66 9.05 -5.51
CA ALA A 79 3.65 8.81 -6.94
C ALA A 79 3.52 7.33 -7.28
N PHE A 80 4.31 6.47 -6.62
CA PHE A 80 4.24 5.01 -6.85
C PHE A 80 2.91 4.43 -6.35
N MET A 81 2.40 4.92 -5.22
CA MET A 81 1.07 4.58 -4.74
C MET A 81 -0.02 4.98 -5.75
N GLY A 82 0.10 6.18 -6.34
CA GLY A 82 -0.79 6.65 -7.39
C GLY A 82 -0.77 5.75 -8.62
N VAL A 83 0.41 5.35 -9.10
CA VAL A 83 0.55 4.44 -10.25
C VAL A 83 -0.21 3.13 -10.03
N GLY A 84 -0.09 2.53 -8.85
CA GLY A 84 -0.83 1.31 -8.49
C GLY A 84 -2.34 1.54 -8.49
N ALA A 85 -2.80 2.61 -7.84
CA ALA A 85 -4.22 2.95 -7.76
C ALA A 85 -4.85 3.20 -9.15
N TYR A 86 -4.19 3.97 -10.01
CA TYR A 86 -4.64 4.25 -11.37
C TYR A 86 -4.57 3.02 -12.27
N THR A 87 -3.57 2.15 -12.11
CA THR A 87 -3.52 0.91 -12.89
C THR A 87 -4.68 -0.02 -12.50
N LEU A 88 -4.97 -0.14 -11.20
CA LEU A 88 -6.10 -0.92 -10.71
C LEU A 88 -7.42 -0.38 -11.27
N MET A 89 -7.64 0.93 -11.17
CA MET A 89 -8.81 1.62 -11.72
C MET A 89 -8.94 1.35 -13.23
N MET A 90 -7.85 1.46 -13.99
CA MET A 90 -7.85 1.24 -15.42
C MET A 90 -8.21 -0.22 -15.77
N LEU A 91 -7.67 -1.19 -15.03
CA LEU A 91 -7.96 -2.61 -15.24
C LEU A 91 -9.42 -2.97 -14.90
N MET A 92 -9.97 -2.39 -13.84
CA MET A 92 -11.35 -2.65 -13.44
C MET A 92 -12.35 -1.98 -14.39
N ASN A 93 -12.12 -0.73 -14.79
CA ASN A 93 -13.08 0.02 -15.62
C ASN A 93 -13.03 -0.34 -17.10
N HIS A 94 -11.84 -0.58 -17.67
CA HIS A 94 -11.71 -0.86 -19.11
C HIS A 94 -11.75 -2.34 -19.44
N LEU A 95 -11.18 -3.20 -18.58
CA LEU A 95 -11.14 -4.65 -18.82
C LEU A 95 -12.20 -5.43 -18.03
N GLY A 96 -12.93 -4.81 -17.11
CA GLY A 96 -13.95 -5.48 -16.29
C GLY A 96 -13.37 -6.59 -15.42
N LEU A 97 -12.06 -6.57 -15.13
CA LEU A 97 -11.43 -7.63 -14.36
C LEU A 97 -11.87 -7.56 -12.90
N SER A 98 -12.07 -8.74 -12.30
CA SER A 98 -12.33 -8.85 -10.86
C SER A 98 -11.20 -8.19 -10.06
N PHE A 99 -11.56 -7.51 -8.98
CA PHE A 99 -10.62 -6.85 -8.06
C PHE A 99 -9.45 -7.76 -7.65
N TRP A 100 -9.72 -9.05 -7.42
CA TRP A 100 -8.72 -10.04 -7.01
C TRP A 100 -7.63 -10.29 -8.04
N ILE A 101 -7.94 -10.15 -9.33
CA ILE A 101 -6.98 -10.30 -10.44
C ILE A 101 -6.35 -8.96 -10.77
N ALA A 102 -7.14 -7.89 -10.68
CA ALA A 102 -6.66 -6.54 -10.94
C ALA A 102 -5.63 -6.07 -9.90
N LEU A 103 -5.76 -6.50 -8.64
CA LEU A 103 -4.86 -6.15 -7.55
C LEU A 103 -3.40 -6.63 -7.76
N PRO A 104 -3.10 -7.91 -8.00
CA PRO A 104 -1.74 -8.36 -8.25
C PRO A 104 -1.17 -7.76 -9.53
N CYS A 105 -1.99 -7.59 -10.58
CA CYS A 105 -1.56 -6.92 -11.81
C CYS A 105 -1.16 -5.45 -11.57
N ALA A 106 -1.92 -4.72 -10.75
CA ALA A 106 -1.60 -3.35 -10.36
C ALA A 106 -0.35 -3.25 -9.46
N MET A 107 -0.13 -4.23 -8.58
CA MET A 107 1.11 -4.31 -7.80
C MET A 107 2.32 -4.58 -8.71
N LEU A 108 2.19 -5.49 -9.68
CA LEU A 108 3.25 -5.78 -10.65
C LEU A 108 3.55 -4.56 -11.52
N SER A 109 2.54 -3.85 -12.02
CA SER A 109 2.77 -2.64 -12.83
C SER A 109 3.47 -1.54 -12.02
N ALA A 110 3.03 -1.29 -10.79
CA ALA A 110 3.68 -0.33 -9.89
C ALA A 110 5.13 -0.73 -9.59
N GLY A 111 5.41 -2.03 -9.40
CA GLY A 111 6.75 -2.56 -9.24
C GLY A 111 7.64 -2.37 -10.46
N ILE A 112 7.13 -2.65 -11.67
CA ILE A 112 7.86 -2.44 -12.93
C ILE A 112 8.22 -0.97 -13.11
N ILE A 113 7.27 -0.07 -12.88
CA ILE A 113 7.49 1.38 -12.98
C ILE A 113 8.48 1.84 -11.90
N GLY A 114 8.38 1.28 -10.70
CA GLY A 114 9.35 1.46 -9.62
C GLY A 114 10.76 1.05 -10.02
N ILE A 115 10.94 -0.07 -10.72
CA ILE A 115 12.25 -0.54 -11.21
C ILE A 115 12.79 0.42 -12.28
N ILE A 116 11.96 0.84 -13.22
CA ILE A 116 12.34 1.75 -14.31
C ILE A 116 12.84 3.09 -13.75
N PHE A 117 12.17 3.64 -12.73
CA PHE A 117 12.59 4.90 -12.08
C PHE A 117 13.66 4.70 -11.00
N GLY A 118 13.73 3.52 -10.38
CA GLY A 118 14.68 3.19 -9.32
C GLY A 118 16.10 2.93 -9.84
N LEU A 119 16.22 2.21 -10.95
CA LEU A 119 17.50 1.92 -11.62
C LEU A 119 18.36 3.17 -11.91
N PRO A 120 17.83 4.23 -12.55
CA PRO A 120 18.61 5.46 -12.79
C PRO A 120 18.89 6.22 -11.50
N SER A 121 17.97 6.18 -10.53
CA SER A 121 18.09 6.88 -9.25
C SER A 121 19.28 6.35 -8.43
N LEU A 122 19.51 5.03 -8.44
CA LEU A 122 20.64 4.40 -7.74
C LEU A 122 22.04 4.88 -8.21
N ARG A 123 22.14 5.50 -9.38
CA ARG A 123 23.42 6.03 -9.89
C ARG A 123 23.85 7.34 -9.22
N ILE A 124 22.97 7.99 -8.47
CA ILE A 124 23.21 9.32 -7.87
C ILE A 124 23.18 9.20 -6.34
N LYS A 125 24.09 9.90 -5.63
CA LYS A 125 24.28 9.73 -4.18
C LYS A 125 23.64 10.85 -3.34
N GLY A 126 23.12 10.47 -2.17
CA GLY A 126 22.75 11.38 -1.08
C GLY A 126 21.61 12.33 -1.46
N PHE A 127 21.87 13.64 -1.35
CA PHE A 127 20.84 14.68 -1.54
C PHE A 127 20.25 14.71 -2.95
N TYR A 128 21.06 14.42 -3.97
CA TYR A 128 20.59 14.38 -5.35
C TYR A 128 19.60 13.24 -5.61
N LEU A 129 19.71 12.12 -4.88
CA LEU A 129 18.74 11.04 -4.92
C LEU A 129 17.37 11.50 -4.40
N ALA A 130 17.36 12.25 -3.28
CA ALA A 130 16.13 12.79 -2.72
C ALA A 130 15.43 13.75 -3.71
N MET A 131 16.20 14.62 -4.39
CA MET A 131 15.66 15.49 -5.44
C MET A 131 15.07 14.70 -6.62
N ALA A 132 15.71 13.61 -7.04
CA ALA A 132 15.17 12.75 -8.10
C ALA A 132 13.83 12.12 -7.69
N THR A 133 13.69 11.66 -6.44
CA THR A 133 12.42 11.10 -5.94
C THR A 133 11.32 12.16 -5.81
N LEU A 134 11.67 13.39 -5.46
CA LEU A 134 10.74 14.53 -5.46
C LEU A 134 10.30 14.86 -6.88
N ALA A 135 11.22 14.88 -7.84
CA ALA A 135 10.86 15.07 -9.25
C ALA A 135 9.89 13.96 -9.72
N ALA A 136 10.14 12.70 -9.37
CA ALA A 136 9.24 11.59 -9.66
C ALA A 136 7.85 11.80 -9.01
N GLN A 137 7.81 12.31 -7.78
CA GLN A 137 6.57 12.62 -7.05
C GLN A 137 5.66 13.60 -7.81
N PHE A 138 6.22 14.55 -8.56
CA PHE A 138 5.45 15.50 -9.37
C PHE A 138 5.21 15.03 -10.81
N ILE A 139 6.23 14.45 -11.46
CA ILE A 139 6.16 14.02 -12.86
C ILE A 139 5.15 12.89 -13.04
N ILE A 140 5.10 11.92 -12.12
CA ILE A 140 4.22 10.76 -12.26
C ILE A 140 2.73 11.14 -12.20
N PRO A 141 2.24 11.86 -11.17
CA PRO A 141 0.84 12.32 -11.17
C PRO A 141 0.53 13.23 -12.36
N TRP A 142 1.46 14.12 -12.74
CA TRP A 142 1.29 14.96 -13.91
C TRP A 142 1.13 14.14 -15.20
N LEU A 143 1.94 13.10 -15.37
CA LEU A 143 1.88 12.20 -16.52
C LEU A 143 0.55 11.44 -16.56
N ILE A 144 0.08 10.94 -15.42
CA ILE A 144 -1.21 10.24 -15.31
C ILE A 144 -2.38 11.14 -15.73
N ILE A 145 -2.37 12.40 -15.31
CA ILE A 145 -3.46 13.34 -15.60
C ILE A 145 -3.38 13.87 -17.04
N ASN A 146 -2.18 14.16 -17.55
CA ASN A 146 -1.99 14.93 -18.78
C ASN A 146 -1.75 14.09 -20.05
N VAL A 147 -1.20 12.87 -19.94
CA VAL A 147 -0.80 12.11 -21.15
C VAL A 147 -1.98 11.44 -21.86
N ARG A 148 -2.96 10.92 -21.12
CA ARG A 148 -4.16 10.29 -21.70
C ARG A 148 -5.39 10.59 -20.84
N PRO A 149 -5.91 11.84 -20.86
CA PRO A 149 -7.08 12.21 -20.08
C PRO A 149 -8.32 11.35 -20.41
N ASP A 150 -8.40 10.80 -21.63
CA ASP A 150 -9.49 9.90 -22.05
C ASP A 150 -9.49 8.54 -21.35
N LEU A 151 -8.32 8.03 -20.93
CA LEU A 151 -8.18 6.71 -20.30
C LEU A 151 -8.17 6.79 -18.77
N THR A 152 -7.64 7.88 -18.21
CA THR A 152 -7.52 8.09 -16.76
C THR A 152 -8.69 8.88 -16.17
N GLY A 153 -9.60 9.39 -17.01
CA GLY A 153 -10.70 10.29 -16.63
C GLY A 153 -10.25 11.66 -16.11
N GLY A 154 -8.96 12.01 -16.34
CA GLY A 154 -8.39 13.30 -16.00
C GLY A 154 -8.41 13.61 -14.51
N THR A 155 -9.07 14.71 -14.14
CA THR A 155 -9.27 15.14 -12.75
C THR A 155 -10.59 14.64 -12.15
N SER A 156 -11.38 13.88 -12.92
CA SER A 156 -12.71 13.43 -12.49
C SER A 156 -12.59 12.28 -11.51
N THR A 157 -13.41 12.29 -10.46
CA THR A 157 -13.57 11.16 -9.55
C THR A 157 -14.28 10.03 -10.30
N ILE A 158 -13.57 8.95 -10.55
CA ILE A 158 -14.15 7.78 -11.19
C ILE A 158 -14.53 6.79 -10.10
N ASN A 159 -15.82 6.50 -10.01
CA ASN A 159 -16.33 5.49 -9.09
C ASN A 159 -15.95 4.11 -9.61
N ILE A 160 -15.26 3.35 -8.77
CA ILE A 160 -14.87 1.97 -9.04
C ILE A 160 -15.81 1.09 -8.24
N GLU A 161 -16.31 0.01 -8.84
CA GLU A 161 -17.18 -0.93 -8.14
C GLU A 161 -16.45 -1.57 -6.95
N TYR A 162 -17.10 -1.55 -5.78
CA TYR A 162 -16.49 -2.01 -4.53
C TYR A 162 -16.14 -3.51 -4.60
N PRO A 163 -14.97 -3.92 -4.07
CA PRO A 163 -14.58 -5.32 -4.08
C PRO A 163 -15.58 -6.16 -3.29
N SER A 164 -16.16 -7.17 -3.96
CA SER A 164 -17.01 -8.17 -3.32
C SER A 164 -16.16 -9.37 -2.89
N PHE A 165 -16.35 -9.81 -1.64
CA PHE A 165 -15.75 -11.02 -1.12
C PHE A 165 -16.81 -12.13 -1.20
N PHE A 166 -16.59 -13.14 -2.05
CA PHE A 166 -17.45 -14.33 -2.11
C PHE A 166 -18.96 -14.01 -2.24
N GLY A 167 -19.33 -13.11 -3.16
CA GLY A 167 -20.74 -12.73 -3.39
C GLY A 167 -21.35 -11.78 -2.35
N ILE A 168 -20.64 -11.47 -1.25
CA ILE A 168 -21.00 -10.40 -0.32
C ILE A 168 -20.27 -9.15 -0.79
N SER A 169 -20.99 -8.27 -1.45
CA SER A 169 -20.51 -6.93 -1.73
C SER A 169 -20.46 -6.16 -0.41
N LEU A 170 -19.40 -5.36 -0.19
CA LEU A 170 -19.31 -4.44 0.94
C LEU A 170 -20.39 -3.32 0.90
N LEU A 171 -21.42 -3.46 0.04
CA LEU A 171 -22.57 -2.58 -0.16
C LEU A 171 -23.41 -2.37 1.10
N PHE A 172 -23.36 -3.26 2.09
CA PHE A 172 -24.29 -3.22 3.22
C PHE A 172 -24.17 -1.98 4.11
N SER A 173 -23.10 -1.17 3.97
CA SER A 173 -22.86 0.00 4.81
C SER A 173 -22.75 1.34 4.06
N TYR A 174 -23.42 1.53 2.92
CA TYR A 174 -23.52 2.86 2.27
C TYR A 174 -24.95 3.40 2.14
N ALA A 175 -25.96 2.63 2.55
CA ALA A 175 -27.34 2.96 2.25
C ALA A 175 -27.95 4.23 2.93
N PRO A 176 -27.50 4.78 4.07
CA PRO A 176 -28.27 5.89 4.68
C PRO A 176 -27.73 7.32 4.48
N PHE A 177 -26.51 7.56 3.98
CA PHE A 177 -25.90 8.91 4.05
C PHE A 177 -25.76 9.68 2.73
N MET A 178 -26.20 9.15 1.58
CA MET A 178 -26.13 9.86 0.29
C MET A 178 -27.52 10.20 -0.30
N GLN A 179 -28.53 10.36 0.57
CA GLN A 179 -29.82 10.98 0.24
C GLN A 179 -29.97 12.33 0.97
N VAL A 180 -29.11 13.32 0.71
CA VAL A 180 -29.45 14.76 0.80
C VAL A 180 -28.61 15.52 -0.22
#